data_AF-A0A9D9M9P9-F1
#
_entry.id   AF-A0A9D9M9P9-F1
#
_cell.length_a   1.000
_cell.length_b   1.000
_cell.length_c   1.000
_cell.angle_alpha   90.00
_cell.angle_beta   90.00
_cell.angle_gamma   90.00
#
_symmetry.space_group_name_H-M   'P 1'
#
loop_
_entity.id
_entity.type
_entity.pdbx_description
1 polymer ?
#
loop_
_entity_poly.entity_id
_entity_poly.type
_entity_poly.pdbx_seq_one_letter_code
_entity_poly.pdbx_strand_id
1 'polypeptide(L)'
;MATGVANAVPQTLPACLEEGKQLYSQQNYPQAVNTFTHCLTLDPGNVEAHLSLAGVFLTQDKLEEAQTHFEAALKNMSRTSPYWSYTYSMLGDIALKRRNYKEAFDMYSKSLQYNAANVNSLIGKGVILEDQGNKPEAAKAYRSALAVEPLNVIARERLVALEPEYFTDDEILTALKQRYVVKPEEMQLSNENRELFTKIHRAEQRKGVEYLKNKYGANTQDFIVTLNKGTDFERQMLSLNGYNALQQQIGQDAVTAFVNLKVPMQDVFALRDKQGKKIFTPESTLTESGFQVYTQALAGKKEFLLPNEVAPLTAQEKKVLQQRVQKIRQRGYVEISHAELKMLEDETMCSLDTLKKDLGVYALPVANNKQALYFVRSTDLSQLKTVPYYYVMKYRQKRNPKLEVPKNSVVDLHQFYNYKICLSDGKLTMEEDSSLASGSANDL
;
A
#
# COMPACT_ATOMS: atom_id res chain seq x y z
N MET A 1 -38.61 27.81 -29.52
CA MET A 1 -38.21 26.40 -29.27
C MET A 1 -37.02 26.09 -30.16
N ALA A 2 -35.84 25.93 -29.58
CA ALA A 2 -34.66 25.42 -30.28
C ALA A 2 -33.87 24.61 -29.26
N THR A 3 -34.34 23.39 -29.00
CA THR A 3 -33.60 22.40 -28.21
C THR A 3 -32.51 21.84 -29.11
N GLY A 4 -31.28 22.25 -28.83
CA GLY A 4 -30.09 21.67 -29.44
C GLY A 4 -30.05 20.18 -29.14
N VAL A 5 -30.21 19.40 -30.20
CA VAL A 5 -29.88 17.97 -30.19
C VAL A 5 -28.36 17.93 -30.11
N ALA A 6 -27.83 17.63 -28.92
CA ALA A 6 -26.43 17.27 -28.79
C ALA A 6 -26.20 16.07 -29.71
N ASN A 7 -25.45 16.28 -30.79
CA ASN A 7 -24.96 15.23 -31.66
C ASN A 7 -24.13 14.27 -30.80
N ALA A 8 -24.75 13.20 -30.30
CA ALA A 8 -24.04 12.05 -29.78
C ALA A 8 -23.30 11.44 -30.97
N VAL A 9 -21.99 11.66 -31.02
CA VAL A 9 -21.10 10.98 -31.98
C VAL A 9 -21.39 9.48 -31.85
N PRO A 10 -21.68 8.75 -32.94
CA PRO A 10 -21.83 7.31 -32.88
C PRO A 10 -20.58 6.71 -32.23
N GLN A 11 -20.75 6.11 -31.04
CA GLN A 11 -19.62 5.59 -30.30
C GLN A 11 -19.07 4.38 -31.03
N THR A 12 -17.84 4.49 -31.54
CA THR A 12 -17.16 3.39 -32.20
C THR A 12 -16.60 2.43 -31.16
N LEU A 13 -16.46 1.15 -31.52
CA LEU A 13 -15.90 0.13 -30.62
C LEU A 13 -14.52 0.54 -30.03
N PRO A 14 -13.56 1.09 -30.80
CA PRO A 14 -12.31 1.59 -30.25
C PRO A 14 -12.51 2.72 -29.23
N ALA A 15 -13.41 3.68 -29.50
CA ALA A 15 -13.69 4.78 -28.58
C ALA A 15 -14.35 4.28 -27.28
N CYS A 16 -15.22 3.27 -27.39
CA CYS A 16 -15.83 2.60 -26.24
C CYS A 16 -14.79 1.90 -25.35
N LEU A 17 -13.86 1.16 -25.96
CA LEU A 17 -12.78 0.46 -25.25
C LEU A 17 -11.88 1.44 -24.49
N GLU A 18 -11.50 2.55 -25.12
CA GLU A 18 -10.66 3.58 -24.48
C GLU A 18 -11.38 4.28 -23.32
N GLU A 19 -12.66 4.61 -23.47
CA GLU A 19 -13.46 5.15 -22.36
C GLU A 19 -13.53 4.17 -21.18
N GLY A 20 -13.80 2.89 -21.45
CA GLY A 20 -13.84 1.85 -20.41
C GLY A 20 -12.52 1.71 -19.67
N LYS A 21 -11.38 1.72 -20.39
CA LYS A 21 -10.04 1.68 -19.79
C LYS A 21 -9.76 2.92 -18.94
N GLN A 22 -10.18 4.10 -19.40
CA GLN A 22 -10.03 5.35 -18.65
C GLN A 22 -10.81 5.28 -17.33
N LEU A 23 -12.07 4.84 -17.37
CA LEU A 23 -12.90 4.66 -16.17
C LEU A 23 -12.30 3.62 -15.21
N TYR A 24 -11.76 2.53 -15.73
CA TYR A 24 -11.04 1.54 -14.92
C TYR A 24 -9.81 2.13 -14.24
N SER A 25 -9.01 2.94 -14.95
CA SER A 25 -7.82 3.60 -14.40
C SER A 25 -8.17 4.60 -13.28
N GLN A 26 -9.36 5.21 -13.35
CA GLN A 26 -9.93 6.07 -12.32
C GLN A 26 -10.56 5.29 -11.15
N GLN A 27 -10.50 3.96 -11.17
CA GLN A 27 -11.13 3.07 -10.20
C GLN A 27 -12.67 3.19 -10.14
N ASN A 28 -13.27 3.75 -11.20
CA ASN A 28 -14.73 3.84 -11.32
C ASN A 28 -15.29 2.55 -11.95
N TYR A 29 -15.17 1.47 -11.18
CA TYR A 29 -15.50 0.11 -11.64
C TYR A 29 -16.96 -0.05 -12.11
N PRO A 30 -17.99 0.54 -11.46
CA PRO A 30 -19.37 0.42 -11.94
C PRO A 30 -19.56 1.00 -13.34
N GLN A 31 -18.99 2.16 -13.62
CA GLN A 31 -19.09 2.77 -14.96
C GLN A 31 -18.20 2.04 -15.98
N ALA A 32 -17.04 1.54 -15.57
CA ALA A 32 -16.20 0.71 -16.45
C ALA A 32 -16.92 -0.58 -16.88
N VAL A 33 -17.61 -1.27 -15.96
CA VAL A 33 -18.43 -2.46 -16.27
C VAL A 33 -19.53 -2.10 -17.28
N ASN A 34 -20.28 -1.03 -17.04
CA ASN A 34 -21.34 -0.59 -17.96
C ASN A 34 -20.79 -0.27 -19.35
N THR A 35 -19.64 0.42 -19.41
CA THR A 35 -19.00 0.83 -20.67
C THR A 35 -18.49 -0.37 -21.45
N PHE A 36 -17.75 -1.29 -20.81
CA PHE A 36 -17.29 -2.51 -21.49
C PHE A 36 -18.44 -3.43 -21.90
N THR A 37 -19.52 -3.48 -21.11
CA THR A 37 -20.75 -4.19 -21.50
C THR A 37 -21.37 -3.55 -22.74
N HIS A 38 -21.39 -2.23 -22.83
CA HIS A 38 -21.81 -1.53 -24.04
C HIS A 38 -20.90 -1.87 -25.23
N CYS A 39 -19.58 -1.93 -25.05
CA CYS A 39 -18.67 -2.33 -26.13
C CYS A 39 -19.00 -3.72 -26.69
N LEU A 40 -19.40 -4.66 -25.81
CA LEU A 40 -19.86 -5.99 -26.22
C LEU A 40 -21.23 -5.97 -26.93
N THR A 41 -22.04 -4.91 -26.80
CA THR A 41 -23.24 -4.75 -27.63
C THR A 41 -22.90 -4.31 -29.06
N LEU A 42 -21.76 -3.65 -29.26
CA LEU A 42 -21.25 -3.25 -30.57
C LEU A 42 -20.56 -4.42 -31.29
N ASP A 43 -19.78 -5.21 -30.54
CA ASP A 43 -19.14 -6.43 -31.02
C ASP A 43 -19.14 -7.51 -29.91
N PRO A 44 -20.10 -8.45 -29.94
CA PRO A 44 -20.21 -9.50 -28.92
C PRO A 44 -19.02 -10.47 -28.87
N GLY A 45 -18.19 -10.51 -29.92
CA GLY A 45 -17.00 -11.36 -29.99
C GLY A 45 -15.73 -10.64 -29.58
N ASN A 46 -15.80 -9.37 -29.16
CA ASN A 46 -14.61 -8.57 -28.95
C ASN A 46 -13.75 -9.08 -27.80
N VAL A 47 -12.59 -9.65 -28.14
CA VAL A 47 -11.64 -10.23 -27.17
C VAL A 47 -11.19 -9.18 -26.15
N GLU A 48 -10.87 -7.97 -26.58
CA GLU A 48 -10.34 -6.93 -25.69
C GLU A 48 -11.39 -6.42 -24.69
N ALA A 49 -12.64 -6.26 -25.11
CA ALA A 49 -13.74 -5.92 -24.22
C ALA A 49 -13.98 -7.01 -23.18
N HIS A 50 -13.97 -8.29 -23.59
CA HIS A 50 -14.07 -9.43 -22.68
C HIS A 50 -12.92 -9.46 -21.67
N LEU A 51 -11.66 -9.33 -22.11
CA LEU A 51 -10.50 -9.32 -21.20
C LEU A 51 -10.55 -8.15 -20.23
N SER A 52 -10.93 -6.97 -20.71
CA SER A 52 -11.03 -5.76 -19.88
C SER A 52 -12.11 -5.91 -18.81
N LEU A 53 -13.29 -6.40 -19.20
CA LEU A 53 -14.41 -6.64 -18.28
C LEU A 53 -14.06 -7.72 -17.25
N ALA A 54 -13.38 -8.80 -17.67
CA ALA A 54 -12.86 -9.82 -16.76
C ALA A 54 -11.86 -9.23 -15.74
N GLY A 55 -10.96 -8.35 -16.19
CA GLY A 55 -10.04 -7.63 -15.31
C GLY A 55 -10.74 -6.73 -14.28
N VAL A 56 -11.84 -6.06 -14.67
CA VAL A 56 -12.65 -5.28 -13.73
C VAL A 56 -13.28 -6.19 -12.67
N PHE A 57 -13.88 -7.31 -13.09
CA PHE A 57 -14.49 -8.26 -12.16
C PHE A 57 -13.47 -8.92 -11.22
N LEU A 58 -12.27 -9.27 -11.71
CA LEU A 58 -11.18 -9.74 -10.86
C LEU A 58 -10.80 -8.72 -9.78
N THR A 59 -10.72 -7.44 -10.16
CA THR A 59 -10.40 -6.35 -9.22
C THR A 59 -11.47 -6.21 -8.13
N GLN A 60 -12.72 -6.56 -8.44
CA GLN A 60 -13.84 -6.60 -7.51
C GLN A 60 -14.00 -7.94 -6.77
N ASP A 61 -13.07 -8.89 -6.96
CA ASP A 61 -13.10 -10.26 -6.42
C ASP A 61 -14.35 -11.07 -6.84
N LYS A 62 -14.94 -10.71 -7.99
CA LYS A 62 -16.07 -11.39 -8.62
C LYS A 62 -15.55 -12.47 -9.57
N LEU A 63 -15.17 -13.61 -9.00
CA LEU A 63 -14.39 -14.64 -9.69
C LEU A 63 -15.19 -15.36 -10.78
N GLU A 64 -16.48 -15.59 -10.57
CA GLU A 64 -17.38 -16.27 -11.50
C GLU A 64 -17.61 -15.44 -12.77
N GLU A 65 -17.91 -14.15 -12.61
CA GLU A 65 -18.07 -13.22 -13.72
C GLU A 65 -16.76 -13.03 -14.47
N ALA A 66 -15.64 -12.88 -13.76
CA ALA A 66 -14.32 -12.79 -14.37
C ALA A 66 -14.00 -14.01 -15.25
N GLN A 67 -14.19 -15.22 -14.72
CA GLN A 67 -13.97 -16.46 -15.45
C GLN A 67 -14.83 -16.52 -16.71
N THR A 68 -16.12 -16.20 -16.60
CA THR A 68 -17.05 -16.20 -17.74
C THR A 68 -16.52 -15.34 -18.89
N HIS A 69 -16.02 -14.14 -18.58
CA HIS A 69 -15.49 -13.25 -19.60
C HIS A 69 -14.11 -13.70 -20.14
N PHE A 70 -13.23 -14.29 -19.32
CA PHE A 70 -11.99 -14.89 -19.83
C PHE A 70 -12.24 -16.08 -20.75
N GLU A 71 -13.20 -16.95 -20.43
CA GLU A 71 -13.60 -18.07 -21.28
C GLU A 71 -14.22 -17.59 -22.60
N ALA A 72 -15.06 -16.54 -22.54
CA ALA A 72 -15.58 -15.91 -23.74
C ALA A 72 -14.47 -15.26 -24.58
N ALA A 73 -13.46 -14.63 -23.96
CA ALA A 73 -12.29 -14.13 -24.67
C ALA A 73 -11.56 -15.26 -25.39
N LEU A 74 -11.27 -16.40 -24.72
CA LEU A 74 -10.61 -17.56 -25.33
C LEU A 74 -11.40 -18.10 -26.54
N LYS A 75 -12.74 -18.18 -26.42
CA LYS A 75 -13.59 -18.69 -27.50
C LYS A 75 -13.54 -17.84 -28.77
N ASN A 76 -13.43 -16.52 -28.62
CA ASN A 76 -13.39 -15.57 -29.73
C ASN A 76 -11.96 -15.21 -30.18
N MET A 77 -10.94 -15.77 -29.53
CA MET A 77 -9.55 -15.43 -29.77
C MET A 77 -9.02 -16.05 -31.06
N SER A 78 -8.43 -15.22 -31.93
CA SER A 78 -7.68 -15.73 -33.10
C SER A 78 -6.46 -16.54 -32.67
N ARG A 79 -6.05 -17.52 -33.49
CA ARG A 79 -4.84 -18.33 -33.27
C ARG A 79 -3.57 -17.49 -33.13
N THR A 80 -3.53 -16.31 -33.74
CA THR A 80 -2.38 -15.38 -33.70
C THR A 80 -2.48 -14.34 -32.58
N SER A 81 -3.50 -14.42 -31.73
CA SER A 81 -3.68 -13.46 -30.64
C SER A 81 -2.50 -13.48 -29.67
N PRO A 82 -2.00 -12.31 -29.23
CA PRO A 82 -0.95 -12.24 -28.21
C PRO A 82 -1.49 -12.57 -26.80
N TYR A 83 -2.82 -12.63 -26.61
CA TYR A 83 -3.43 -12.71 -25.29
C TYR A 83 -3.65 -14.13 -24.76
N TRP A 84 -3.28 -15.19 -25.51
CA TRP A 84 -3.48 -16.58 -25.07
C TRP A 84 -2.80 -16.86 -23.73
N SER A 85 -1.51 -16.53 -23.61
CA SER A 85 -0.77 -16.75 -22.36
C SER A 85 -1.37 -15.95 -21.20
N TYR A 86 -1.63 -14.66 -21.40
CA TYR A 86 -2.22 -13.80 -20.37
C TYR A 86 -3.55 -14.36 -19.86
N THR A 87 -4.44 -14.75 -20.78
CA THR A 87 -5.79 -15.22 -20.45
C THR A 87 -5.77 -16.54 -19.66
N TYR A 88 -4.95 -17.50 -20.09
CA TYR A 88 -4.76 -18.74 -19.34
C TYR A 88 -4.10 -18.48 -17.97
N SER A 89 -3.18 -17.53 -17.87
CA SER A 89 -2.59 -17.17 -16.57
C SER A 89 -3.64 -16.61 -15.61
N MET A 90 -4.58 -15.78 -16.08
CA MET A 90 -5.65 -15.22 -15.23
C MET A 90 -6.66 -16.27 -14.80
N LEU A 91 -7.01 -17.22 -15.68
CA LEU A 91 -7.83 -18.38 -15.29
C LEU A 91 -7.12 -19.24 -14.24
N GLY A 92 -5.80 -19.38 -14.36
CA GLY A 92 -4.97 -20.02 -13.33
C GLY A 92 -5.07 -19.31 -11.97
N ASP A 93 -4.98 -17.98 -11.96
CA ASP A 93 -5.11 -17.18 -10.74
C ASP A 93 -6.50 -17.32 -10.09
N ILE A 94 -7.56 -17.37 -10.90
CA ILE A 94 -8.93 -17.63 -10.42
C ILE A 94 -9.03 -19.00 -9.77
N ALA A 95 -8.56 -20.04 -10.44
CA ALA A 95 -8.58 -21.40 -9.91
C ALA A 95 -7.74 -21.52 -8.63
N LEU A 96 -6.58 -20.84 -8.57
CA LEU A 96 -5.72 -20.80 -7.41
C LEU A 96 -6.41 -20.11 -6.22
N LYS A 97 -7.08 -18.96 -6.43
CA LYS A 97 -7.89 -18.27 -5.40
C LYS A 97 -8.99 -19.17 -4.84
N ARG A 98 -9.58 -20.02 -5.67
CA ARG A 98 -10.57 -21.04 -5.25
C ARG A 98 -9.96 -22.30 -4.64
N ARG A 99 -8.62 -22.36 -4.51
CA ARG A 99 -7.86 -23.55 -4.07
C ARG A 99 -8.06 -24.78 -4.95
N ASN A 100 -8.48 -24.60 -6.20
CA ASN A 100 -8.51 -25.68 -7.19
C ASN A 100 -7.13 -25.83 -7.85
N TYR A 101 -6.18 -26.41 -7.11
CA TYR A 101 -4.78 -26.50 -7.53
C TYR A 101 -4.56 -27.26 -8.83
N LYS A 102 -5.39 -28.28 -9.09
CA LYS A 102 -5.29 -29.07 -10.33
C LYS A 102 -5.60 -28.21 -11.55
N GLU A 103 -6.74 -27.53 -11.53
CA GLU A 103 -7.15 -26.63 -12.60
C GLU A 103 -6.18 -25.46 -12.75
N ALA A 104 -5.73 -24.86 -11.64
CA ALA A 104 -4.75 -23.78 -11.67
C ALA A 104 -3.44 -24.21 -12.36
N PHE A 105 -2.93 -25.39 -12.01
CA PHE A 105 -1.72 -25.94 -12.62
C PHE A 105 -1.89 -26.19 -14.13
N ASP A 106 -3.05 -26.71 -14.55
CA ASP A 106 -3.37 -26.94 -15.96
C ASP A 106 -3.43 -25.61 -16.73
N MET A 107 -4.09 -24.59 -16.17
CA MET A 107 -4.20 -23.27 -16.80
C MET A 107 -2.84 -22.57 -16.89
N TYR A 108 -2.03 -22.57 -15.83
CA TYR A 108 -0.67 -22.04 -15.90
C TYR A 108 0.20 -22.82 -16.90
N SER A 109 0.03 -24.14 -17.00
CA SER A 109 0.76 -24.95 -17.98
C SER A 109 0.36 -24.59 -19.42
N LYS A 110 -0.94 -24.37 -19.68
CA LYS A 110 -1.41 -23.85 -20.98
C LYS A 110 -0.82 -22.47 -21.27
N SER A 111 -0.83 -21.56 -20.30
CA SER A 111 -0.20 -20.24 -20.46
C SER A 111 1.26 -20.34 -20.91
N LEU A 112 2.04 -21.23 -20.28
CA LEU A 112 3.45 -21.44 -20.59
C LEU A 112 3.70 -22.11 -21.95
N GLN A 113 2.71 -22.82 -22.52
CA GLN A 113 2.79 -23.31 -23.90
C GLN A 113 2.75 -22.17 -24.92
N TYR A 114 2.02 -21.09 -24.64
CA TYR A 114 1.96 -19.90 -25.50
C TYR A 114 3.10 -18.91 -25.23
N ASN A 115 3.53 -18.79 -23.98
CA ASN A 115 4.69 -17.97 -23.60
C ASN A 115 5.42 -18.63 -22.42
N ALA A 116 6.52 -19.30 -22.72
CA ALA A 116 7.37 -19.95 -21.72
C ALA A 116 7.98 -18.97 -20.69
N ALA A 117 8.03 -17.68 -21.03
CA ALA A 117 8.53 -16.61 -20.17
C ALA A 117 7.42 -15.89 -19.37
N ASN A 118 6.20 -16.43 -19.30
CA ASN A 118 5.16 -15.83 -18.47
C ASN A 118 5.49 -16.01 -16.98
N VAL A 119 5.98 -14.95 -16.35
CA VAL A 119 6.45 -14.94 -14.96
C VAL A 119 5.34 -15.30 -13.98
N ASN A 120 4.14 -14.79 -14.18
CA ASN A 120 3.01 -15.03 -13.29
C ASN A 120 2.64 -16.52 -13.26
N SER A 121 2.65 -17.19 -14.41
CA SER A 121 2.41 -18.63 -14.53
C SER A 121 3.53 -19.48 -13.94
N LEU A 122 4.81 -19.07 -14.09
CA LEU A 122 5.95 -19.73 -13.45
C LEU A 122 5.84 -19.68 -11.93
N ILE A 123 5.49 -18.51 -11.37
CA ILE A 123 5.27 -18.32 -9.93
C ILE A 123 4.07 -19.13 -9.45
N GLY A 124 2.94 -19.07 -10.17
CA GLY A 124 1.72 -19.80 -9.83
C GLY A 124 1.94 -21.30 -9.73
N LYS A 125 2.69 -21.91 -10.67
CA LYS A 125 3.10 -23.32 -10.57
C LYS A 125 4.00 -23.57 -9.36
N GLY A 126 4.95 -22.68 -9.08
CA GLY A 126 5.81 -22.78 -7.90
C GLY A 126 5.02 -22.82 -6.60
N VAL A 127 4.02 -21.94 -6.45
CA VAL A 127 3.16 -21.87 -5.26
C VAL A 127 2.36 -23.16 -5.07
N ILE A 128 1.83 -23.73 -6.15
CA ILE A 128 1.08 -25.00 -6.09
C ILE A 128 2.00 -26.16 -5.68
N LEU A 129 3.19 -26.24 -6.27
CA LEU A 129 4.16 -27.29 -5.97
C LEU A 129 4.66 -27.20 -4.52
N GLU A 130 4.85 -26.00 -4.02
CA GLU A 130 5.21 -25.73 -2.63
C GLU A 130 4.11 -26.20 -1.66
N ASP A 131 2.84 -25.89 -1.93
CA ASP A 131 1.71 -26.33 -1.11
C ASP A 131 1.54 -27.87 -1.11
N GLN A 132 1.88 -28.51 -2.23
CA GLN A 132 1.93 -29.97 -2.36
C GLN A 132 3.15 -30.62 -1.69
N GLY A 133 4.07 -29.83 -1.13
CA GLY A 133 5.32 -30.32 -0.54
C GLY A 133 6.41 -30.69 -1.56
N ASN A 134 6.15 -30.56 -2.87
CA ASN A 134 7.15 -30.74 -3.93
C ASN A 134 7.98 -29.46 -4.10
N LYS A 135 8.65 -29.12 -3.00
CA LYS A 135 9.49 -27.94 -2.88
C LYS A 135 10.67 -27.90 -3.90
N PRO A 136 11.27 -29.01 -4.44
CA PRO A 136 12.39 -28.89 -5.38
C PRO A 136 11.93 -28.36 -6.74
N GLU A 137 10.80 -28.87 -7.24
CA GLU A 137 10.19 -28.36 -8.47
C GLU A 137 9.62 -26.95 -8.26
N ALA A 138 9.14 -26.62 -7.06
CA ALA A 138 8.76 -25.24 -6.72
C ALA A 138 9.95 -24.27 -6.85
N ALA A 139 11.11 -24.63 -6.26
CA ALA A 139 12.33 -23.84 -6.37
C ALA A 139 12.78 -23.66 -7.84
N LYS A 140 12.67 -24.71 -8.67
CA LYS A 140 12.97 -24.63 -10.10
C LYS A 140 12.02 -23.68 -10.85
N ALA A 141 10.73 -23.70 -10.52
CA ALA A 141 9.76 -22.77 -11.09
C ALA A 141 10.07 -21.31 -10.71
N TYR A 142 10.40 -21.05 -9.44
CA TYR A 142 10.81 -19.71 -8.98
C TYR A 142 12.12 -19.23 -9.62
N ARG A 143 13.12 -20.11 -9.77
CA ARG A 143 14.36 -19.77 -10.51
C ARG A 143 14.08 -19.41 -11.97
N SER A 144 13.18 -20.14 -12.62
CA SER A 144 12.77 -19.84 -14.00
C SER A 144 12.08 -18.48 -14.08
N ALA A 145 11.23 -18.15 -13.12
CA ALA A 145 10.61 -16.82 -13.01
C ALA A 145 11.67 -15.71 -12.85
N LEU A 146 12.67 -15.93 -12.00
CA LEU A 146 13.77 -14.99 -11.77
C LEU A 146 14.75 -14.88 -12.94
N ALA A 147 14.84 -15.89 -13.81
CA ALA A 147 15.63 -15.78 -15.04
C ALA A 147 14.99 -14.78 -16.03
N VAL A 148 13.66 -14.68 -16.03
CA VAL A 148 12.91 -13.73 -16.87
C VAL A 148 12.80 -12.36 -16.22
N GLU A 149 12.38 -12.30 -14.95
CA GLU A 149 12.31 -11.09 -14.14
C GLU A 149 13.23 -11.21 -12.92
N PRO A 150 14.52 -10.84 -13.06
CA PRO A 150 15.49 -10.96 -11.97
C PRO A 150 15.11 -10.25 -10.68
N LEU A 151 14.24 -9.23 -10.75
CA LEU A 151 13.79 -8.43 -9.60
C LEU A 151 12.43 -8.84 -9.05
N ASN A 152 11.85 -9.97 -9.49
CA ASN A 152 10.55 -10.42 -9.00
C ASN A 152 10.61 -10.83 -7.52
N VAL A 153 9.98 -10.02 -6.65
CA VAL A 153 10.06 -10.17 -5.19
C VAL A 153 9.37 -11.45 -4.72
N ILE A 154 8.21 -11.78 -5.29
CA ILE A 154 7.42 -12.95 -4.88
C ILE A 154 8.21 -14.23 -5.14
N ALA A 155 8.74 -14.40 -6.35
CA ALA A 155 9.56 -15.55 -6.71
C ALA A 155 10.80 -15.66 -5.81
N ARG A 156 11.44 -14.53 -5.52
CA ARG A 156 12.64 -14.47 -4.67
C ARG A 156 12.35 -14.84 -3.22
N GLU A 157 11.31 -14.27 -2.63
CA GLU A 157 10.92 -14.54 -1.24
C GLU A 157 10.56 -16.01 -1.05
N ARG A 158 9.77 -16.57 -1.98
CA ARG A 158 9.39 -17.98 -1.97
C ARG A 158 10.58 -18.90 -2.18
N LEU A 159 11.46 -18.61 -3.15
CA LEU A 159 12.68 -19.39 -3.36
C LEU A 159 13.55 -19.40 -2.10
N VAL A 160 13.73 -18.23 -1.46
CA VAL A 160 14.54 -18.13 -0.24
C VAL A 160 13.91 -18.85 0.94
N ALA A 161 12.58 -18.80 1.09
CA ALA A 161 11.89 -19.54 2.14
C ALA A 161 12.09 -21.06 2.02
N LEU A 162 12.32 -21.57 0.81
CA LEU A 162 12.60 -22.98 0.55
C LEU A 162 14.07 -23.38 0.73
N GLU A 163 14.99 -22.43 0.89
CA GLU A 163 16.43 -22.70 1.02
C GLU A 163 16.80 -23.59 2.22
N PRO A 164 16.23 -23.40 3.43
CA PRO A 164 16.56 -24.24 4.59
C PRO A 164 16.06 -25.68 4.49
N GLU A 165 15.23 -26.03 3.51
CA GLU A 165 14.65 -27.37 3.35
C GLU A 165 15.26 -28.17 2.19
N TYR A 166 16.14 -27.55 1.37
CA TYR A 166 17.00 -28.28 0.42
C TYR A 166 18.39 -28.54 0.95
N PHE A 167 18.92 -27.64 1.78
CA PHE A 167 20.20 -27.82 2.41
C PHE A 167 19.98 -28.45 3.78
N THR A 168 20.52 -29.65 3.99
CA THR A 168 20.60 -30.23 5.33
C THR A 168 21.44 -29.32 6.23
N ASP A 169 21.28 -29.46 7.55
CA ASP A 169 22.10 -28.68 8.50
C ASP A 169 23.60 -28.88 8.25
N ASP A 170 24.00 -30.08 7.82
CA ASP A 170 25.37 -30.41 7.42
C ASP A 170 25.82 -29.66 6.16
N GLU A 171 24.93 -29.50 5.17
CA GLU A 171 25.27 -28.76 3.94
C GLU A 171 25.35 -27.25 4.20
N ILE A 172 24.46 -26.70 5.03
CA ILE A 172 24.55 -25.30 5.47
C ILE A 172 25.86 -25.08 6.25
N LEU A 173 26.16 -25.97 7.18
CA LEU A 173 27.36 -25.88 8.00
C LEU A 173 28.63 -26.00 7.15
N THR A 174 28.65 -26.92 6.18
CA THR A 174 29.72 -27.06 5.18
C THR A 174 29.89 -25.78 4.37
N ALA A 175 28.78 -25.19 3.91
CA ALA A 175 28.78 -23.96 3.15
C ALA A 175 29.30 -22.76 3.99
N LEU A 176 28.97 -22.69 5.27
CA LEU A 176 29.46 -21.66 6.19
C LEU A 176 30.96 -21.83 6.50
N LYS A 177 31.43 -23.07 6.67
CA LYS A 177 32.87 -23.39 6.84
C LYS A 177 33.68 -22.95 5.63
N GLN A 178 33.18 -23.25 4.44
CA GLN A 178 33.80 -22.83 3.18
C GLN A 178 33.88 -21.31 3.02
N ARG A 179 33.00 -20.55 3.68
CA ARG A 179 32.98 -19.07 3.66
C ARG A 179 33.79 -18.45 4.81
N TYR A 180 34.44 -19.29 5.62
CA TYR A 180 35.14 -18.88 6.84
C TYR A 180 34.24 -18.15 7.85
N VAL A 181 32.93 -18.46 7.84
CA VAL A 181 31.94 -17.87 8.76
C VAL A 181 31.98 -18.58 10.12
N VAL A 182 32.11 -19.91 10.09
CA VAL A 182 32.21 -20.76 11.27
C VAL A 182 33.52 -21.54 11.23
N LYS A 183 33.96 -22.02 12.38
CA LYS A 183 35.21 -22.78 12.48
C LYS A 183 35.09 -24.15 11.81
N PRO A 184 36.18 -24.71 11.25
CA PRO A 184 36.16 -26.04 10.62
C PRO A 184 35.63 -27.16 11.54
N GLU A 185 35.90 -27.07 12.84
CA GLU A 185 35.47 -28.01 13.88
C GLU A 185 34.01 -27.87 14.32
N GLU A 186 33.30 -26.82 13.89
CA GLU A 186 31.90 -26.61 14.26
C GLU A 186 31.05 -27.80 13.78
N MET A 187 30.22 -28.37 14.67
CA MET A 187 29.40 -29.56 14.36
C MET A 187 27.90 -29.29 14.47
N GLN A 188 27.49 -28.16 15.05
CA GLN A 188 26.08 -27.83 15.23
C GLN A 188 25.72 -26.53 14.52
N LEU A 189 24.57 -26.51 13.87
CA LEU A 189 24.06 -25.31 13.20
C LEU A 189 23.21 -24.50 14.19
N SER A 190 23.67 -23.30 14.55
CA SER A 190 22.87 -22.35 15.34
C SER A 190 21.82 -21.65 14.48
N ASN A 191 20.79 -21.07 15.12
CA ASN A 191 19.77 -20.28 14.43
C ASN A 191 20.37 -19.02 13.77
N GLU A 192 21.33 -18.37 14.43
CA GLU A 192 22.04 -17.20 13.89
C GLU A 192 22.86 -17.59 12.64
N ASN A 193 23.51 -18.75 12.66
CA ASN A 193 24.25 -19.28 11.53
C ASN A 193 23.32 -19.59 10.35
N ARG A 194 22.13 -20.13 10.62
CA ARG A 194 21.10 -20.37 9.60
C ARG A 194 20.63 -19.05 8.97
N GLU A 195 20.33 -18.04 9.80
CA GLU A 195 19.91 -16.72 9.32
C GLU A 195 21.02 -16.04 8.49
N LEU A 196 22.26 -16.12 8.94
CA LEU A 196 23.42 -15.56 8.25
C LEU A 196 23.67 -16.28 6.92
N PHE A 197 23.57 -17.61 6.86
CA PHE A 197 23.64 -18.38 5.62
C PHE A 197 22.61 -17.89 4.61
N THR A 198 21.34 -17.77 5.02
CA THR A 198 20.26 -17.29 4.15
C THR A 198 20.54 -15.87 3.65
N LYS A 199 21.04 -14.98 4.51
CA LYS A 199 21.41 -13.61 4.13
C LYS A 199 22.53 -13.57 3.08
N ILE A 200 23.61 -14.32 3.29
CA ILE A 200 24.73 -14.42 2.35
C ILE A 200 24.26 -15.04 1.04
N HIS A 201 23.53 -16.15 1.10
CA HIS A 201 23.07 -16.86 -0.09
C HIS A 201 22.10 -16.02 -0.93
N ARG A 202 21.18 -15.30 -0.29
CA ARG A 202 20.31 -14.32 -0.94
C ARG A 202 21.11 -13.21 -1.64
N ALA A 203 22.20 -12.74 -1.03
CA ALA A 203 23.07 -11.74 -1.64
C ALA A 203 23.83 -12.30 -2.86
N GLU A 204 24.28 -13.55 -2.80
CA GLU A 204 24.88 -14.27 -3.94
C GLU A 204 23.90 -14.37 -5.11
N GLN A 205 22.64 -14.79 -4.85
CA GLN A 205 21.60 -14.87 -5.88
C GLN A 205 21.25 -13.52 -6.51
N ARG A 206 21.49 -12.41 -5.80
CA ARG A 206 21.35 -11.04 -6.31
C ARG A 206 22.55 -10.57 -7.14
N LYS A 207 23.39 -11.50 -7.60
CA LYS A 207 24.64 -11.21 -8.31
C LYS A 207 25.63 -10.40 -7.47
N GLY A 208 25.62 -10.61 -6.15
CA GLY A 208 26.50 -9.91 -5.22
C GLY A 208 27.99 -10.19 -5.49
N VAL A 209 28.30 -11.40 -5.97
CA VAL A 209 29.65 -11.80 -6.39
C VAL A 209 30.09 -10.95 -7.59
N GLU A 210 29.28 -10.89 -8.64
CA GLU A 210 29.56 -10.09 -9.84
C GLU A 210 29.64 -8.60 -9.53
N TYR A 211 28.78 -8.09 -8.65
CA TYR A 211 28.83 -6.70 -8.20
C TYR A 211 30.20 -6.36 -7.60
N LEU A 212 30.69 -7.18 -6.66
CA LEU A 212 32.00 -6.95 -6.04
C LEU A 212 33.15 -7.10 -7.04
N LYS A 213 33.07 -8.05 -7.98
CA LYS A 213 34.07 -8.18 -9.07
C LYS A 213 34.13 -6.93 -9.93
N ASN A 214 32.97 -6.43 -10.35
CA ASN A 214 32.91 -5.23 -11.17
C ASN A 214 33.43 -3.99 -10.42
N LYS A 215 33.24 -3.95 -9.10
CA LYS A 215 33.65 -2.81 -8.28
C LYS A 215 35.13 -2.82 -7.90
N TYR A 216 35.64 -3.96 -7.45
CA TYR A 216 37.00 -4.08 -6.90
C TYR A 216 38.00 -4.69 -7.89
N GLY A 217 37.56 -5.15 -9.06
CA GLY A 217 38.41 -5.67 -10.12
C GLY A 217 39.18 -6.92 -9.66
N ALA A 218 40.52 -6.86 -9.77
CA ALA A 218 41.40 -7.95 -9.35
C ALA A 218 41.47 -8.15 -7.82
N ASN A 219 41.05 -7.17 -7.03
CA ASN A 219 41.19 -7.18 -5.57
C ASN A 219 39.97 -7.79 -4.86
N THR A 220 39.53 -8.98 -5.28
CA THR A 220 38.38 -9.67 -4.68
C THR A 220 38.73 -10.90 -3.85
N GLN A 221 40.01 -11.16 -3.64
CA GLN A 221 40.48 -12.40 -3.01
C GLN A 221 39.96 -12.57 -1.57
N ASP A 222 39.75 -11.46 -0.86
CA ASP A 222 39.19 -11.46 0.50
C ASP A 222 37.65 -11.49 0.51
N PHE A 223 37.00 -11.18 -0.61
CA PHE A 223 35.56 -11.04 -0.73
C PHE A 223 34.88 -12.26 -1.36
N ILE A 224 35.60 -12.98 -2.21
CA ILE A 224 35.05 -14.06 -3.03
C ILE A 224 35.85 -15.33 -2.79
N VAL A 225 35.14 -16.36 -2.31
CA VAL A 225 35.69 -17.72 -2.21
C VAL A 225 35.38 -18.45 -3.51
N THR A 226 36.38 -19.10 -4.10
CA THR A 226 36.21 -19.98 -5.26
C THR A 226 36.38 -21.43 -4.83
N LEU A 227 35.33 -22.24 -4.99
CA LEU A 227 35.36 -23.68 -4.72
C LEU A 227 35.78 -24.45 -5.96
N ASN A 228 36.47 -25.57 -5.72
CA ASN A 228 36.95 -26.53 -6.72
C ASN A 228 37.89 -25.94 -7.78
N LYS A 229 38.86 -25.13 -7.32
CA LYS A 229 39.91 -24.56 -8.18
C LYS A 229 40.63 -25.69 -8.93
N GLY A 230 40.45 -25.76 -10.26
CA GLY A 230 41.06 -26.80 -11.11
C GLY A 230 40.16 -27.99 -11.49
N THR A 231 38.85 -27.92 -11.29
CA THR A 231 37.87 -28.85 -11.89
C THR A 231 36.98 -28.14 -12.92
N ASP A 232 36.17 -28.89 -13.67
CA ASP A 232 35.18 -28.32 -14.61
C ASP A 232 34.00 -27.60 -13.92
N PHE A 233 33.96 -27.55 -12.58
CA PHE A 233 32.87 -26.95 -11.80
C PHE A 233 33.38 -25.95 -10.76
N GLU A 234 33.83 -24.79 -11.23
CA GLU A 234 34.18 -23.65 -10.38
C GLU A 234 32.92 -22.91 -9.89
N ARG A 235 32.76 -22.80 -8.57
CA ARG A 235 31.69 -22.00 -7.96
C ARG A 235 32.28 -20.84 -7.16
N GLN A 236 31.90 -19.62 -7.53
CA GLN A 236 32.28 -18.41 -6.81
C GLN A 236 31.18 -18.01 -5.82
N MET A 237 31.56 -17.68 -4.58
CA MET A 237 30.67 -17.42 -3.45
C MET A 237 31.17 -16.24 -2.63
N LEU A 238 30.30 -15.59 -1.87
CA LEU A 238 30.70 -14.51 -0.98
C LEU A 238 31.36 -15.08 0.28
N SER A 239 32.53 -14.57 0.64
CA SER A 239 33.04 -14.72 2.01
C SER A 239 32.21 -13.89 2.99
N LEU A 240 32.39 -14.08 4.30
CA LEU A 240 31.77 -13.19 5.29
C LEU A 240 32.18 -11.71 5.06
N ASN A 241 33.47 -11.48 4.79
CA ASN A 241 34.00 -10.16 4.49
C ASN A 241 33.40 -9.59 3.20
N GLY A 242 33.24 -10.42 2.17
CA GLY A 242 32.60 -10.02 0.92
C GLY A 242 31.14 -9.65 1.11
N TYR A 243 30.40 -10.46 1.86
CA TYR A 243 29.02 -10.13 2.20
C TYR A 243 28.92 -8.80 2.97
N ASN A 244 29.76 -8.58 3.99
CA ASN A 244 29.77 -7.33 4.75
C ASN A 244 30.15 -6.12 3.88
N ALA A 245 31.17 -6.26 3.04
CA ALA A 245 31.57 -5.22 2.09
C ALA A 245 30.45 -4.88 1.11
N LEU A 246 29.76 -5.91 0.58
CA LEU A 246 28.60 -5.74 -0.29
C LEU A 246 27.47 -4.98 0.39
N GLN A 247 27.12 -5.33 1.63
CA GLN A 247 26.05 -4.64 2.38
C GLN A 247 26.37 -3.17 2.61
N GLN A 248 27.60 -2.88 3.05
CA GLN A 248 28.06 -1.51 3.23
C GLN A 248 28.02 -0.73 1.93
N GLN A 249 28.44 -1.35 0.84
CA GLN A 249 28.49 -0.68 -0.43
C GLN A 249 27.11 -0.39 -1.01
N ILE A 250 26.19 -1.35 -0.95
CA ILE A 250 24.80 -1.14 -1.35
C ILE A 250 24.17 -0.02 -0.51
N GLY A 251 24.49 0.06 0.79
CA GLY A 251 24.07 1.16 1.65
C GLY A 251 24.56 2.52 1.15
N GLN A 252 25.84 2.64 0.81
CA GLN A 252 26.42 3.88 0.26
C GLN A 252 25.82 4.27 -1.10
N ASP A 253 25.63 3.29 -1.99
CA ASP A 253 25.03 3.51 -3.30
C ASP A 253 23.57 3.98 -3.14
N ALA A 254 22.84 3.41 -2.17
CA ALA A 254 21.48 3.83 -1.86
C ALA A 254 21.41 5.24 -1.29
N VAL A 255 22.30 5.61 -0.37
CA VAL A 255 22.43 6.99 0.12
C VAL A 255 22.62 7.95 -1.05
N THR A 256 23.55 7.63 -1.96
CA THR A 256 23.84 8.44 -3.16
C THR A 256 22.60 8.55 -4.05
N ALA A 257 21.88 7.45 -4.29
CA ALA A 257 20.66 7.44 -5.10
C ALA A 257 19.55 8.32 -4.50
N PHE A 258 19.32 8.26 -3.18
CA PHE A 258 18.30 9.09 -2.54
C PHE A 258 18.66 10.57 -2.55
N VAL A 259 19.95 10.92 -2.34
CA VAL A 259 20.42 12.30 -2.49
C VAL A 259 20.22 12.81 -3.93
N ASN A 260 20.50 11.98 -4.93
CA ASN A 260 20.24 12.31 -6.33
C ASN A 260 18.75 12.53 -6.64
N LEU A 261 17.87 11.83 -5.93
CA LEU A 261 16.41 12.04 -5.92
C LEU A 261 15.96 13.25 -5.08
N LYS A 262 16.89 14.14 -4.70
CA LYS A 262 16.62 15.37 -3.94
C LYS A 262 16.11 15.13 -2.53
N VAL A 263 16.35 13.95 -1.95
CA VAL A 263 16.15 13.74 -0.51
C VAL A 263 17.27 14.46 0.25
N PRO A 264 16.97 15.31 1.26
CA PRO A 264 17.99 15.94 2.08
C PRO A 264 18.83 14.90 2.81
N MET A 265 20.16 15.07 2.82
CA MET A 265 21.08 14.08 3.43
C MET A 265 20.74 13.75 4.89
N GLN A 266 20.31 14.76 5.67
CA GLN A 266 19.88 14.59 7.06
C GLN A 266 18.67 13.66 7.24
N ASP A 267 17.85 13.49 6.19
CA ASP A 267 16.63 12.69 6.22
C ASP A 267 16.82 11.27 5.66
N VAL A 268 17.93 11.01 4.95
CA VAL A 268 18.17 9.74 4.22
C VAL A 268 18.07 8.52 5.15
N PHE A 269 18.75 8.56 6.30
CA PHE A 269 18.73 7.46 7.27
C PHE A 269 17.42 7.36 8.07
N ALA A 270 16.58 8.38 7.99
CA ALA A 270 15.25 8.42 8.60
C ALA A 270 14.12 8.11 7.60
N LEU A 271 14.47 7.77 6.34
CA LEU A 271 13.52 7.29 5.35
C LEU A 271 12.84 6.01 5.83
N ARG A 272 11.57 5.87 5.42
CA ARG A 272 10.73 4.73 5.77
C ARG A 272 10.09 4.14 4.51
N ASP A 273 9.77 2.86 4.56
CA ASP A 273 8.92 2.23 3.54
C ASP A 273 7.47 2.72 3.66
N LYS A 274 6.60 2.30 2.75
CA LYS A 274 5.18 2.68 2.76
C LYS A 274 4.42 2.17 3.99
N GLN A 275 4.97 1.19 4.70
CA GLN A 275 4.43 0.67 5.95
C GLN A 275 4.94 1.46 7.17
N GLY A 276 5.84 2.42 6.96
CA GLY A 276 6.38 3.29 8.01
C GLY A 276 7.55 2.67 8.78
N LYS A 277 8.14 1.57 8.32
CA LYS A 277 9.35 0.99 8.90
C LYS A 277 10.59 1.63 8.30
N LYS A 278 11.64 1.86 9.11
CA LYS A 278 12.90 2.43 8.63
C LYS A 278 13.53 1.55 7.56
N ILE A 279 14.06 2.19 6.51
CA ILE A 279 14.71 1.47 5.41
C ILE A 279 16.19 1.17 5.67
N PHE A 280 16.84 1.93 6.54
CA PHE A 280 18.22 1.69 6.98
C PHE A 280 18.27 1.05 8.36
N THR A 281 19.24 0.15 8.56
CA THR A 281 19.62 -0.37 9.88
C THR A 281 20.48 0.64 10.64
N PRO A 282 20.67 0.49 11.96
CA PRO A 282 21.59 1.34 12.73
C PRO A 282 23.03 1.32 12.18
N GLU A 283 23.44 0.23 11.54
CA GLU A 283 24.77 0.05 10.92
C GLU A 283 24.88 0.67 9.53
N SER A 284 23.91 1.51 9.12
CA SER A 284 23.87 2.20 7.83
C SER A 284 23.77 1.27 6.61
N THR A 285 23.35 0.02 6.82
CA THR A 285 23.02 -0.91 5.73
C THR A 285 21.52 -0.89 5.45
N LEU A 286 21.10 -1.40 4.29
CA LEU A 286 19.68 -1.48 3.97
C LEU A 286 19.02 -2.65 4.70
N THR A 287 17.85 -2.40 5.27
CA THR A 287 16.90 -3.46 5.61
C THR A 287 16.40 -4.15 4.33
N GLU A 288 15.73 -5.29 4.46
CA GLU A 288 15.14 -5.97 3.30
C GLU A 288 14.12 -5.09 2.55
N SER A 289 13.19 -4.45 3.27
CA SER A 289 12.26 -3.49 2.66
C SER A 289 13.01 -2.28 2.12
N GLY A 290 14.08 -1.84 2.78
CA GLY A 290 14.93 -0.78 2.28
C GLY A 290 15.65 -1.09 0.98
N PHE A 291 16.09 -2.33 0.77
CA PHE A 291 16.62 -2.77 -0.51
C PHE A 291 15.57 -2.68 -1.63
N GLN A 292 14.33 -3.07 -1.35
CA GLN A 292 13.23 -2.94 -2.31
C GLN A 292 12.93 -1.48 -2.63
N VAL A 293 12.88 -0.62 -1.61
CA VAL A 293 12.68 0.82 -1.78
C VAL A 293 13.81 1.42 -2.63
N TYR A 294 15.06 1.05 -2.36
CA TYR A 294 16.21 1.50 -3.14
C TYR A 294 16.11 1.06 -4.61
N THR A 295 15.73 -0.18 -4.91
CA THR A 295 15.60 -0.62 -6.31
C THR A 295 14.46 0.09 -7.05
N GLN A 296 13.34 0.37 -6.38
CA GLN A 296 12.26 1.19 -6.96
C GLN A 296 12.72 2.63 -7.20
N ALA A 297 13.52 3.18 -6.28
CA ALA A 297 14.11 4.50 -6.42
C ALA A 297 15.05 4.60 -7.63
N LEU A 298 15.87 3.57 -7.89
CA LEU A 298 16.67 3.47 -9.11
C LEU A 298 15.81 3.42 -10.39
N ALA A 299 14.62 2.84 -10.31
CA ALA A 299 13.63 2.85 -11.40
C ALA A 299 12.85 4.17 -11.49
N GLY A 300 13.23 5.21 -10.74
CA GLY A 300 12.58 6.52 -10.73
C GLY A 300 11.24 6.55 -9.98
N LYS A 301 10.90 5.49 -9.23
CA LYS A 301 9.63 5.40 -8.49
C LYS A 301 9.82 5.79 -7.03
N LYS A 302 9.02 6.73 -6.54
CA LYS A 302 9.03 7.19 -5.13
C LYS A 302 8.23 6.22 -4.22
N GLU A 303 8.85 5.08 -3.90
CA GLU A 303 8.25 4.06 -3.01
C GLU A 303 8.64 4.20 -1.53
N PHE A 304 9.11 5.37 -1.10
CA PHE A 304 9.44 5.67 0.31
C PHE A 304 8.59 6.79 0.89
N LEU A 305 8.74 6.97 2.21
CA LEU A 305 8.21 8.04 3.02
C LEU A 305 9.36 8.83 3.65
N LEU A 306 9.27 10.15 3.58
CA LEU A 306 10.11 11.07 4.36
C LEU A 306 9.79 10.94 5.87
N PRO A 307 10.67 11.44 6.77
CA PRO A 307 10.46 11.32 8.23
C PRO A 307 9.11 11.89 8.71
N ASN A 308 8.65 12.96 8.05
CA ASN A 308 7.42 13.66 8.40
C ASN A 308 6.19 13.21 7.60
N GLU A 309 6.36 12.42 6.53
CA GLU A 309 5.23 11.93 5.75
C GLU A 309 4.41 10.90 6.55
N VAL A 310 3.10 10.89 6.36
CA VAL A 310 2.22 9.94 7.04
C VAL A 310 2.13 8.66 6.20
N ALA A 311 2.29 7.50 6.85
CA ALA A 311 2.15 6.23 6.16
C ALA A 311 0.69 6.01 5.74
N PRO A 312 0.42 5.57 4.50
CA PRO A 312 -0.92 5.19 4.09
C PRO A 312 -1.48 4.10 5.00
N LEU A 313 -2.76 4.23 5.37
CA LEU A 313 -3.45 3.18 6.12
C LEU A 313 -3.54 1.91 5.30
N THR A 314 -3.22 0.78 5.93
CA THR A 314 -3.49 -0.55 5.39
C THR A 314 -5.00 -0.78 5.21
N ALA A 315 -5.38 -1.76 4.39
CA ALA A 315 -6.80 -2.11 4.19
C ALA A 315 -7.51 -2.45 5.51
N GLN A 316 -6.80 -3.16 6.41
CA GLN A 316 -7.32 -3.51 7.72
C GLN A 316 -7.50 -2.29 8.62
N GLU A 317 -6.51 -1.38 8.65
CA GLU A 317 -6.63 -0.13 9.42
C GLU A 317 -7.74 0.77 8.88
N LYS A 318 -7.91 0.85 7.55
CA LYS A 318 -9.04 1.57 6.94
C LYS A 318 -10.38 1.00 7.41
N LYS A 319 -10.53 -0.34 7.43
CA LYS A 319 -11.74 -1.01 7.90
C LYS A 319 -12.02 -0.72 9.38
N VAL A 320 -10.99 -0.79 10.23
CA VAL A 320 -11.09 -0.45 11.66
C VAL A 320 -11.46 1.03 11.85
N LEU A 321 -10.84 1.94 11.09
CA LEU A 321 -11.13 3.36 11.14
C LEU A 321 -12.59 3.64 10.73
N GLN A 322 -13.07 3.03 9.65
CA GLN A 322 -14.46 3.15 9.19
C GLN A 322 -15.45 2.69 10.27
N GLN A 323 -15.18 1.57 10.95
CA GLN A 323 -16.01 1.10 12.07
C GLN A 323 -16.02 2.08 13.24
N ARG A 324 -14.87 2.70 13.58
CA ARG A 324 -14.79 3.73 14.62
C ARG A 324 -15.58 4.97 14.24
N VAL A 325 -15.46 5.44 13.01
CA VAL A 325 -16.23 6.58 12.47
C VAL A 325 -17.73 6.28 12.52
N GLN A 326 -18.16 5.07 12.16
CA GLN A 326 -19.57 4.67 12.23
C GLN A 326 -20.10 4.68 13.66
N LYS A 327 -19.33 4.17 14.63
CA LYS A 327 -19.69 4.23 16.07
C LYS A 327 -19.81 5.66 16.59
N ILE A 328 -18.95 6.57 16.13
CA ILE A 328 -19.02 8.00 16.49
C ILE A 328 -20.31 8.62 15.92
N ARG A 329 -20.63 8.35 14.65
CA ARG A 329 -21.87 8.82 14.02
C ARG A 329 -23.12 8.30 14.73
N GLN A 330 -23.13 7.04 15.16
CA GLN A 330 -24.23 6.45 15.94
C GLN A 330 -24.43 7.14 17.31
N ARG A 331 -23.40 7.80 17.85
CA ARG A 331 -23.49 8.59 19.10
C ARG A 331 -23.95 10.03 18.86
N GLY A 332 -24.41 10.35 17.66
CA GLY A 332 -24.90 11.69 17.33
C GLY A 332 -23.80 12.70 17.08
N TYR A 333 -22.68 12.27 16.50
CA TYR A 333 -21.60 13.16 16.07
C TYR A 333 -21.56 13.26 14.54
N VAL A 334 -21.33 14.47 14.05
CA VAL A 334 -21.24 14.80 12.63
C VAL A 334 -19.81 15.20 12.31
N GLU A 335 -19.27 14.62 11.24
CA GLU A 335 -17.92 14.91 10.77
C GLU A 335 -17.81 16.32 10.21
N ILE A 336 -16.70 16.99 10.52
CA ILE A 336 -16.39 18.34 10.08
C ILE A 336 -14.99 18.40 9.47
N SER A 337 -14.83 19.31 8.52
CA SER A 337 -13.54 19.58 7.89
C SER A 337 -12.62 20.39 8.81
N HIS A 338 -11.32 20.40 8.51
CA HIS A 338 -10.37 21.24 9.24
C HIS A 338 -10.66 22.74 9.10
N ALA A 339 -11.22 23.18 7.96
CA ALA A 339 -11.66 24.56 7.77
C ALA A 339 -12.86 24.92 8.68
N GLU A 340 -13.80 23.99 8.85
CA GLU A 340 -14.92 24.16 9.78
C GLU A 340 -14.44 24.17 11.23
N LEU A 341 -13.43 23.37 11.58
CA LEU A 341 -12.82 23.41 12.91
C LEU A 341 -12.18 24.76 13.20
N LYS A 342 -11.38 25.29 12.26
CA LYS A 342 -10.73 26.59 12.45
C LYS A 342 -11.77 27.71 12.58
N MET A 343 -12.81 27.68 11.74
CA MET A 343 -13.94 28.59 11.86
C MET A 343 -14.61 28.50 13.23
N LEU A 344 -14.76 27.31 13.80
CA LEU A 344 -15.29 27.14 15.15
C LEU A 344 -14.41 27.78 16.21
N GLU A 345 -13.10 27.59 16.16
CA GLU A 345 -12.16 28.22 17.09
C GLU A 345 -12.28 29.76 17.03
N ASP A 346 -12.41 30.31 15.82
CA ASP A 346 -12.55 31.76 15.60
C ASP A 346 -13.90 32.30 16.12
N GLU A 347 -15.03 31.67 15.77
CA GLU A 347 -16.38 32.15 16.11
C GLU A 347 -16.73 31.94 17.59
N THR A 348 -16.18 30.89 18.22
CA THR A 348 -16.40 30.61 19.64
C THR A 348 -15.33 31.23 20.54
N MET A 349 -14.21 31.69 19.96
CA MET A 349 -13.01 32.10 20.67
C MET A 349 -12.44 31.01 21.61
N CYS A 350 -12.77 29.74 21.35
CA CYS A 350 -12.35 28.61 22.16
C CYS A 350 -11.17 27.89 21.51
N SER A 351 -10.20 27.46 22.33
CA SER A 351 -9.14 26.55 21.87
C SER A 351 -9.71 25.17 21.51
N LEU A 352 -9.02 24.43 20.62
CA LEU A 352 -9.36 23.02 20.34
C LEU A 352 -9.52 22.16 21.61
N ASP A 353 -8.69 22.38 22.63
CA ASP A 353 -8.78 21.60 23.87
C ASP A 353 -10.03 21.93 24.69
N THR A 354 -10.42 23.21 24.78
CA THR A 354 -11.70 23.63 25.37
C THR A 354 -12.87 23.08 24.58
N LEU A 355 -12.81 23.17 23.25
CA LEU A 355 -13.83 22.63 22.35
C LEU A 355 -14.03 21.13 22.56
N LYS A 356 -12.94 20.38 22.75
CA LYS A 356 -12.97 18.94 23.01
C LYS A 356 -13.51 18.59 24.38
N LYS A 357 -13.08 19.32 25.40
CA LYS A 357 -13.39 19.02 26.79
C LYS A 357 -14.84 19.36 27.13
N ASP A 358 -15.30 20.53 26.69
CA ASP A 358 -16.50 21.12 27.26
C ASP A 358 -17.61 21.39 26.22
N LEU A 359 -17.28 21.54 24.93
CA LEU A 359 -18.24 21.91 23.89
C LEU A 359 -18.60 20.78 22.90
N GLY A 360 -18.17 19.55 23.15
CA GLY A 360 -18.63 18.39 22.37
C GLY A 360 -17.97 18.27 20.99
N VAL A 361 -16.75 18.78 20.83
CA VAL A 361 -15.88 18.44 19.69
C VAL A 361 -15.15 17.13 19.99
N TYR A 362 -15.08 16.22 19.03
CA TYR A 362 -14.33 14.98 19.15
C TYR A 362 -13.27 14.91 18.07
N ALA A 363 -12.02 14.69 18.47
CA ALA A 363 -10.91 14.44 17.56
C ALA A 363 -10.58 12.94 17.57
N LEU A 364 -10.81 12.29 16.43
CA LEU A 364 -10.44 10.90 16.21
C LEU A 364 -9.03 10.84 15.61
N PRO A 365 -8.00 10.42 16.36
CA PRO A 365 -6.66 10.30 15.81
C PRO A 365 -6.58 9.22 14.72
N VAL A 366 -5.79 9.52 13.69
CA VAL A 366 -5.51 8.68 12.51
C VAL A 366 -3.99 8.61 12.30
N ALA A 367 -3.50 7.45 11.85
CA ALA A 367 -2.12 7.21 11.43
C ALA A 367 -1.06 7.75 12.44
N ASN A 368 -0.96 7.09 13.59
CA ASN A 368 -0.02 7.42 14.68
C ASN A 368 -0.15 8.86 15.21
N ASN A 369 -1.38 9.35 15.37
CA ASN A 369 -1.72 10.67 15.94
C ASN A 369 -1.18 11.88 15.16
N LYS A 370 -0.64 11.71 13.94
CA LYS A 370 -0.18 12.82 13.10
C LYS A 370 -1.32 13.48 12.30
N GLN A 371 -2.46 12.79 12.18
CA GLN A 371 -3.69 13.33 11.59
C GLN A 371 -4.88 13.01 12.50
N ALA A 372 -5.97 13.77 12.36
CA ALA A 372 -7.21 13.49 13.05
C ALA A 372 -8.41 13.83 12.17
N LEU A 373 -9.47 13.04 12.31
CA LEU A 373 -10.81 13.39 11.83
C LEU A 373 -11.54 14.12 12.97
N TYR A 374 -12.25 15.20 12.65
CA TYR A 374 -12.92 16.03 13.63
C TYR A 374 -14.43 15.87 13.51
N PHE A 375 -15.10 15.88 14.65
CA PHE A 375 -16.54 15.70 14.74
C PHE A 375 -17.13 16.67 15.76
N VAL A 376 -18.37 17.08 15.54
CA VAL A 376 -19.16 17.88 16.49
C VAL A 376 -20.41 17.13 16.89
N ARG A 377 -20.85 17.28 18.14
CA ARG A 377 -22.05 16.61 18.63
C ARG A 377 -23.32 17.31 18.14
N SER A 378 -24.13 16.62 17.35
CA SER A 378 -25.40 17.14 16.79
C SER A 378 -26.61 16.92 17.69
N THR A 379 -26.57 15.95 18.59
CA THR A 379 -27.69 15.62 19.49
C THR A 379 -27.19 15.40 20.91
N ASP A 380 -27.76 16.13 21.89
CA ASP A 380 -27.41 15.98 23.31
C ASP A 380 -28.51 16.48 24.26
N LEU A 381 -28.43 16.04 25.53
CA LEU A 381 -29.20 16.53 26.68
C LEU A 381 -28.72 17.91 27.18
N SER A 382 -27.49 18.29 26.85
CA SER A 382 -26.88 19.59 27.18
C SER A 382 -26.85 20.48 25.95
N GLN A 383 -27.56 21.61 25.98
CA GLN A 383 -27.56 22.58 24.89
C GLN A 383 -26.15 23.12 24.57
N LEU A 384 -25.29 23.24 25.59
CA LEU A 384 -23.92 23.73 25.49
C LEU A 384 -23.05 22.88 24.54
N LYS A 385 -23.19 21.55 24.59
CA LYS A 385 -22.42 20.62 23.73
C LYS A 385 -22.86 20.62 22.26
N THR A 386 -23.98 21.26 21.96
CA THR A 386 -24.47 21.42 20.57
C THR A 386 -24.12 22.78 19.98
N VAL A 387 -23.42 23.64 20.73
CA VAL A 387 -22.95 24.96 20.27
C VAL A 387 -22.08 24.83 19.02
N PRO A 388 -21.04 23.97 18.97
CA PRO A 388 -20.24 23.84 17.75
C PRO A 388 -21.07 23.34 16.56
N TYR A 389 -22.05 22.45 16.81
CA TYR A 389 -22.93 21.99 15.75
C TYR A 389 -23.79 23.11 15.16
N TYR A 390 -24.33 24.01 16.00
CA TYR A 390 -25.04 25.20 15.54
C TYR A 390 -24.17 26.04 14.58
N TYR A 391 -22.95 26.40 15.00
CA TYR A 391 -22.05 27.24 14.19
C TYR A 391 -21.66 26.55 12.88
N VAL A 392 -21.38 25.24 12.92
CA VAL A 392 -21.11 24.46 11.70
C VAL A 392 -22.30 24.48 10.76
N MET A 393 -23.52 24.27 11.25
CA MET A 393 -24.72 24.27 10.42
C MET A 393 -25.00 25.66 9.83
N LYS A 394 -24.83 26.73 10.62
CA LYS A 394 -24.92 28.13 10.16
C LYS A 394 -23.87 28.44 9.09
N TYR A 395 -22.64 27.96 9.26
CA TYR A 395 -21.57 28.09 8.26
C TYR A 395 -21.89 27.36 6.97
N ARG A 396 -22.40 26.12 7.05
CA ARG A 396 -22.85 25.33 5.90
C ARG A 396 -24.04 25.95 5.19
N GLN A 397 -24.97 26.57 5.93
CA GLN A 397 -26.15 27.25 5.37
C GLN A 397 -25.78 28.42 4.45
N LYS A 398 -24.67 29.14 4.73
CA LYS A 398 -24.16 30.20 3.81
C LYS A 398 -23.90 29.68 2.39
N ARG A 399 -23.55 28.39 2.25
CA ARG A 399 -23.29 27.73 0.96
C ARG A 399 -24.52 26.99 0.42
N ASN A 400 -25.39 26.53 1.30
CA ASN A 400 -26.65 25.86 0.95
C ASN A 400 -27.81 26.48 1.76
N PRO A 401 -28.50 27.51 1.23
CA PRO A 401 -29.56 28.21 1.96
C PRO A 401 -30.75 27.33 2.37
N LYS A 402 -30.93 26.16 1.73
CA LYS A 402 -32.01 25.20 2.06
C LYS A 402 -31.69 24.36 3.31
N LEU A 403 -30.48 24.45 3.85
CA LEU A 403 -30.05 23.70 5.03
C LEU A 403 -30.73 24.28 6.28
N GLU A 404 -31.41 23.44 7.05
CA GLU A 404 -31.99 23.84 8.33
C GLU A 404 -30.90 23.95 9.40
N VAL A 405 -30.92 25.05 10.15
CA VAL A 405 -30.03 25.27 11.29
C VAL A 405 -30.84 25.04 12.56
N PRO A 406 -30.43 24.12 13.45
CA PRO A 406 -31.14 23.91 14.71
C PRO A 406 -31.08 25.17 15.57
N LYS A 407 -32.12 25.46 16.34
CA LYS A 407 -32.08 26.55 17.33
C LYS A 407 -31.16 26.17 18.49
N ASN A 408 -30.44 27.15 19.05
CA ASN A 408 -29.61 26.93 20.22
C ASN A 408 -29.66 28.17 21.13
N SER A 409 -30.40 28.06 22.24
CA SER A 409 -30.62 29.18 23.17
C SER A 409 -29.34 29.73 23.81
N VAL A 410 -28.29 28.91 23.95
CA VAL A 410 -26.98 29.37 24.44
C VAL A 410 -26.36 30.35 23.45
N VAL A 411 -26.42 30.03 22.16
CA VAL A 411 -25.89 30.90 21.11
C VAL A 411 -26.76 32.14 20.91
N ASP A 412 -28.07 31.99 21.01
CA ASP A 412 -29.02 33.10 20.88
C ASP A 412 -28.79 34.15 22.00
N LEU A 413 -28.58 33.70 23.24
CA LEU A 413 -28.22 34.57 24.38
C LEU A 413 -26.85 35.24 24.17
N HIS A 414 -25.85 34.48 23.72
CA HIS A 414 -24.52 35.03 23.41
C HIS A 414 -24.58 36.13 22.35
N GLN A 415 -25.34 35.93 21.27
CA GLN A 415 -25.50 36.94 20.21
C GLN A 415 -26.30 38.15 20.67
N PHE A 416 -27.32 37.95 21.53
CA PHE A 416 -28.17 39.04 22.00
C PHE A 416 -27.46 39.95 23.01
N TYR A 417 -26.72 39.37 23.97
CA TYR A 417 -26.07 40.11 25.05
C TYR A 417 -24.58 40.38 24.81
N ASN A 418 -24.04 39.95 23.67
CA ASN A 418 -22.62 40.08 23.33
C ASN A 418 -21.67 39.49 24.38
N TYR A 419 -22.11 38.41 25.05
CA TYR A 419 -21.27 37.63 25.95
C TYR A 419 -20.18 36.90 25.16
N LYS A 420 -19.20 36.31 25.85
CA LYS A 420 -18.18 35.45 25.22
C LYS A 420 -18.45 33.99 25.58
N ILE A 421 -18.40 33.08 24.60
CA ILE A 421 -18.53 31.64 24.89
C ILE A 421 -17.35 31.15 25.73
N CYS A 422 -16.14 31.59 25.37
CA CYS A 422 -14.90 31.28 26.09
C CYS A 422 -14.19 32.55 26.57
N LEU A 423 -13.63 32.50 27.79
CA LEU A 423 -12.73 33.51 28.34
C LEU A 423 -11.34 33.40 27.71
N SER A 424 -10.53 34.46 27.88
CA SER A 424 -9.11 34.47 27.48
C SER A 424 -8.27 33.41 28.20
N ASP A 425 -8.73 32.87 29.32
CA ASP A 425 -8.10 31.75 30.04
C ASP A 425 -8.63 30.36 29.60
N GLY A 426 -9.51 30.31 28.59
CA GLY A 426 -10.05 29.08 28.01
C GLY A 426 -11.22 28.44 28.77
N LYS A 427 -11.78 29.10 29.79
CA LYS A 427 -12.98 28.65 30.52
C LYS A 427 -14.28 29.09 29.85
N LEU A 428 -15.36 28.35 30.08
CA LEU A 428 -16.70 28.66 29.61
C LEU A 428 -17.37 29.76 30.46
N THR A 429 -18.22 30.60 29.87
CA THR A 429 -19.14 31.48 30.65
C THR A 429 -20.59 31.37 30.17
N MET A 430 -21.51 31.22 31.12
CA MET A 430 -22.97 31.31 30.94
C MET A 430 -23.60 31.60 32.31
N GLU A 431 -23.43 32.80 32.87
CA GLU A 431 -24.20 33.21 34.05
C GLU A 431 -24.36 34.73 34.09
N GLU A 432 -25.56 35.16 34.50
CA GLU A 432 -26.02 36.56 34.53
C GLU A 432 -25.01 37.47 35.21
N ASP A 433 -24.75 38.60 34.57
CA ASP A 433 -23.91 39.66 35.12
C ASP A 433 -24.62 40.26 36.35
N SER A 434 -24.39 39.65 37.52
CA SER A 434 -24.82 40.14 38.84
C SER A 434 -24.19 41.48 39.23
N SER A 435 -23.39 42.08 38.34
CA SER A 435 -22.77 43.39 38.51
C SER A 435 -23.68 44.58 38.16
N LEU A 436 -24.89 44.35 37.62
CA LEU A 436 -25.89 45.41 37.38
C LEU A 436 -26.98 45.53 38.48
N ALA A 437 -26.98 44.64 39.49
CA ALA A 437 -27.94 44.66 40.61
C ALA A 437 -27.42 45.39 41.87
N SER A 438 -26.44 46.29 41.73
CA SER A 438 -25.92 47.13 42.83
C SER A 438 -26.02 48.64 42.56
N GLY A 439 -26.99 49.06 41.72
CA GLY A 439 -27.33 50.47 41.50
C GLY A 439 -28.59 50.90 42.26
N SER A 440 -28.40 51.37 43.50
CA SER A 440 -29.29 52.27 44.27
C SER A 440 -30.82 52.05 44.20
N ALA A 441 -31.36 51.28 45.13
CA ALA A 441 -32.66 51.61 45.73
C ALA A 441 -32.46 52.74 46.75
N ASN A 442 -32.33 53.97 46.23
CA ASN A 442 -32.49 55.23 46.93
C ASN A 442 -32.67 56.29 45.85
N ASP A 443 -33.89 56.38 45.32
CA ASP A 443 -34.58 57.64 45.02
C ASP A 443 -35.93 57.32 44.36
N LEU A 444 -36.99 57.64 45.12
CA LEU A 444 -38.42 57.76 44.81
C LEU A 444 -39.26 56.49 44.58
#